data_AF-A0A562ZU69-F1
#
_entry.id   AF-A0A562ZU69-F1
#
_cell.length_a   1.000
_cell.length_b   1.000
_cell.length_c   1.000
_cell.angle_alpha   90.00
_cell.angle_beta   90.00
_cell.angle_gamma   90.00
#
_symmetry.space_group_name_H-M   'P 1'
#
loop_
_entity.id
_entity.type
_entity.pdbx_description
1 polymer ?
#
loop_
_entity_poly.entity_id
_entity_poly.type
_entity_poly.pdbx_seq_one_letter_code
_entity_poly.pdbx_strand_id
1 'polypeptide(L)'
;MAIPRPFTFLLLAAVLAAGPAHAQDTAESRQLAPGFTTRPAATRLVVLPADMELFSISAGGVTEPRADWTEAAQKHFSDALQAHKGRLGVQAPAPTPAQMDEFSDVLALHRAVADAVFIHHTQSSMRLPTKQRRLDWSLGSESVQALRERTGADYALFTWIRDSYASPERKATMVAMALLGSFMLGGEQVGYASLVDLKTGRVVWFNELSRMSGDLREPQPAAETVEALLKGFPKQQ
;
A
#
# COMPACT_ATOMS: atom_id res chain seq x y z
N MET A 1 23.83 -39.64 79.27
CA MET A 1 22.53 -40.31 79.12
C MET A 1 22.28 -40.52 77.63
N ALA A 2 21.73 -41.67 77.24
CA ALA A 2 21.93 -42.35 75.96
C ALA A 2 21.01 -41.88 74.79
N ILE A 3 21.58 -41.86 73.55
CA ILE A 3 21.18 -42.50 72.26
C ILE A 3 19.69 -42.40 71.79
N PRO A 4 19.29 -42.42 70.48
CA PRO A 4 19.92 -42.14 69.17
C PRO A 4 19.11 -41.17 68.25
N ARG A 5 19.65 -40.90 67.05
CA ARG A 5 18.96 -40.33 65.87
C ARG A 5 17.90 -41.27 65.27
N PRO A 6 16.94 -40.74 64.49
CA PRO A 6 16.46 -41.41 63.30
C PRO A 6 16.66 -40.59 62.02
N PHE A 7 17.02 -41.32 60.96
CA PHE A 7 17.05 -40.89 59.56
C PHE A 7 15.65 -40.46 59.11
N THR A 8 15.57 -39.43 58.26
CA THR A 8 14.41 -39.22 57.40
C THR A 8 14.89 -38.81 56.01
N PHE A 9 14.66 -39.72 55.08
CA PHE A 9 14.75 -39.52 53.63
C PHE A 9 13.76 -38.44 53.21
N LEU A 10 14.19 -37.50 52.37
CA LEU A 10 13.27 -36.64 51.60
C LEU A 10 13.66 -36.73 50.12
N LEU A 11 12.74 -37.31 49.34
CA LEU A 11 12.79 -37.44 47.89
C LEU A 11 12.87 -36.06 47.23
N LEU A 12 13.84 -35.89 46.32
CA LEU A 12 13.86 -34.78 45.39
C LEU A 12 13.02 -35.15 44.16
N ALA A 13 11.79 -34.65 44.08
CA ALA A 13 10.94 -34.80 42.90
C ALA A 13 11.42 -33.84 41.79
N ALA A 14 11.94 -34.40 40.70
CA ALA A 14 12.28 -33.66 39.49
C ALA A 14 10.99 -33.33 38.72
N VAL A 15 10.53 -32.07 38.80
CA VAL A 15 9.44 -31.57 37.97
C VAL A 15 10.02 -31.16 36.61
N LEU A 16 9.81 -31.99 35.59
CA LEU A 16 9.99 -31.58 34.18
C LEU A 16 8.89 -30.57 33.83
N ALA A 17 9.24 -29.29 33.77
CA ALA A 17 8.39 -28.27 33.18
C ALA A 17 8.44 -28.42 31.65
N ALA A 18 7.52 -29.19 31.09
CA ALA A 18 7.19 -29.11 29.66
C ALA A 18 6.49 -27.78 29.41
N GLY A 19 7.25 -26.75 29.03
CA GLY A 19 6.69 -25.48 28.60
C GLY A 19 5.86 -25.66 27.32
N PRO A 20 4.69 -25.01 27.19
CA PRO A 20 3.92 -25.08 25.96
C PRO A 20 4.72 -24.40 24.85
N ALA A 21 5.05 -25.18 23.83
CA ALA A 21 5.54 -24.66 22.56
C ALA A 21 4.50 -23.67 22.02
N HIS A 22 4.75 -22.38 22.19
CA HIS A 22 4.05 -21.36 21.41
C HIS A 22 4.44 -21.62 19.96
N ALA A 23 3.54 -22.23 19.20
CA ALA A 23 3.61 -22.16 17.75
C ALA A 23 3.68 -20.67 17.40
N GLN A 24 4.84 -20.23 16.93
CA GLN A 24 4.98 -18.92 16.30
C GLN A 24 4.14 -19.01 15.04
N ASP A 25 2.88 -18.59 15.13
CA ASP A 25 2.09 -18.21 13.97
C ASP A 25 2.94 -17.16 13.25
N THR A 26 3.58 -17.54 12.14
CA THR A 26 4.28 -16.61 11.28
C THR A 26 3.23 -15.60 10.85
N ALA A 27 3.24 -14.41 11.47
CA ALA A 27 2.26 -13.39 11.20
C ALA A 27 2.28 -13.09 9.69
N GLU A 28 1.24 -13.56 8.98
CA GLU A 28 1.09 -13.29 7.55
C GLU A 28 1.14 -11.77 7.34
N SER A 29 1.88 -11.34 6.30
CA SER A 29 1.96 -9.92 6.00
C SER A 29 0.55 -9.37 5.78
N ARG A 30 0.21 -8.28 6.48
CA ARG A 30 -1.08 -7.60 6.30
C ARG A 30 -1.27 -7.06 4.87
N GLN A 31 -0.19 -6.94 4.12
CA GLN A 31 -0.20 -6.49 2.73
C GLN A 31 -0.59 -7.60 1.76
N LEU A 32 -0.64 -8.88 2.16
CA LEU A 32 -0.92 -10.01 1.27
C LEU A 32 -2.30 -10.59 1.54
N ALA A 33 -2.95 -11.06 0.47
CA ALA A 33 -4.18 -11.84 0.60
C ALA A 33 -3.89 -13.22 1.22
N PRO A 34 -4.86 -13.79 1.97
CA PRO A 34 -4.72 -15.13 2.53
C PRO A 34 -4.34 -16.17 1.46
N GLY A 35 -3.31 -16.96 1.73
CA GLY A 35 -2.80 -17.99 0.82
C GLY A 35 -2.03 -17.46 -0.40
N PHE A 36 -1.69 -16.17 -0.46
CA PHE A 36 -0.85 -15.58 -1.50
C PHE A 36 0.50 -15.14 -0.93
N THR A 37 1.61 -15.58 -1.54
CA THR A 37 2.97 -15.30 -1.06
C THR A 37 3.86 -14.70 -2.15
N THR A 38 3.85 -15.29 -3.34
CA THR A 38 4.70 -14.92 -4.47
C THR A 38 3.92 -15.00 -5.79
N ARG A 39 4.35 -14.25 -6.80
CA ARG A 39 3.88 -14.45 -8.18
C ARG A 39 4.61 -15.65 -8.82
N PRO A 40 3.93 -16.47 -9.64
CA PRO A 40 4.61 -17.45 -10.47
C PRO A 40 5.73 -16.85 -11.35
N ALA A 41 6.77 -17.63 -11.67
CA ALA A 41 7.95 -17.17 -12.40
C ALA A 41 7.64 -16.56 -13.79
N ALA A 42 6.67 -17.13 -14.52
CA ALA A 42 6.28 -16.71 -15.87
C ALA A 42 5.09 -15.74 -15.89
N THR A 43 4.80 -15.08 -14.77
CA THR A 43 3.65 -14.18 -14.66
C THR A 43 3.84 -12.89 -15.43
N ARG A 44 2.85 -12.52 -16.25
CA ARG A 44 2.81 -11.24 -16.97
C ARG A 44 2.12 -10.17 -16.13
N LEU A 45 2.84 -9.09 -15.84
CA LEU A 45 2.32 -7.93 -15.13
C LEU A 45 2.07 -6.78 -16.12
N VAL A 46 0.89 -6.16 -16.04
CA VAL A 46 0.60 -4.84 -16.62
C VAL A 46 0.63 -3.79 -15.51
N VAL A 47 1.19 -2.62 -15.80
CA VAL A 47 1.16 -1.45 -14.92
C VAL A 47 0.23 -0.43 -15.56
N LEU A 48 -0.82 -0.04 -14.84
CA LEU A 48 -1.73 1.00 -15.32
C LEU A 48 -1.15 2.38 -14.97
N PRO A 49 -1.47 3.42 -15.77
CA PRO A 49 -1.18 4.80 -15.40
C PRO A 49 -1.70 5.10 -13.98
N ALA A 50 -0.92 5.85 -13.20
CA ALA A 50 -1.32 6.25 -11.86
C ALA A 50 -2.49 7.24 -11.93
N ASP A 51 -3.55 7.02 -11.13
CA ASP A 51 -4.55 8.05 -10.86
C ASP A 51 -3.95 9.04 -9.86
N MET A 52 -3.53 10.20 -10.36
CA MET A 52 -2.77 11.17 -9.60
C MET A 52 -3.26 12.60 -9.83
N GLU A 53 -3.34 13.36 -8.74
CA GLU A 53 -3.72 14.76 -8.76
C GLU A 53 -3.00 15.50 -7.63
N LEU A 54 -2.45 16.67 -7.96
CA LEU A 54 -1.69 17.52 -7.03
C LEU A 54 -2.42 18.82 -6.73
N PHE A 55 -2.28 19.31 -5.50
CA PHE A 55 -3.03 20.47 -5.01
C PHE A 55 -2.11 21.53 -4.39
N SER A 56 -2.51 22.79 -4.57
CA SER A 56 -2.06 23.90 -3.73
C SER A 56 -3.03 24.08 -2.56
N ILE A 57 -2.52 24.30 -1.34
CA ILE A 57 -3.35 24.62 -0.17
C ILE A 57 -3.15 26.08 0.19
N SER A 58 -4.23 26.86 0.20
CA SER A 58 -4.21 28.27 0.60
C SER A 58 -4.05 28.47 2.11
N ALA A 59 -3.82 29.71 2.53
CA ALA A 59 -3.78 30.08 3.95
C ALA A 59 -5.10 29.74 4.68
N GLY A 60 -6.24 29.87 4.00
CA GLY A 60 -7.57 29.51 4.52
C GLY A 60 -7.87 28.02 4.51
N GLY A 61 -6.94 27.17 4.03
CA GLY A 61 -7.13 25.72 3.95
C GLY A 61 -7.89 25.23 2.72
N VAL A 62 -8.12 26.08 1.72
CA VAL A 62 -8.74 25.68 0.46
C VAL A 62 -7.72 24.92 -0.39
N THR A 63 -8.09 23.75 -0.87
CA THR A 63 -7.31 22.93 -1.80
C THR A 63 -7.70 23.24 -3.24
N GLU A 64 -6.73 23.63 -4.06
CA GLU A 64 -6.92 23.94 -5.48
C GLU A 64 -6.09 22.98 -6.35
N PRO A 65 -6.70 22.24 -7.29
CA PRO A 65 -5.96 21.33 -8.16
C PRO A 65 -5.02 22.09 -9.09
N ARG A 66 -3.84 21.50 -9.34
CA ARG A 66 -2.75 22.09 -10.11
C ARG A 66 -2.36 21.15 -11.25
N ALA A 67 -2.86 21.46 -12.45
CA ALA A 67 -2.62 20.65 -13.64
C ALA A 67 -1.13 20.57 -14.02
N ASP A 68 -0.42 21.71 -13.95
CA ASP A 68 1.01 21.82 -14.20
C ASP A 68 1.83 20.92 -13.25
N TRP A 69 1.45 20.88 -11.97
CA TRP A 69 2.10 20.02 -10.99
C TRP A 69 1.76 18.55 -11.21
N THR A 70 0.49 18.27 -11.53
CA THR A 70 0.00 16.92 -11.78
C THR A 70 0.70 16.28 -12.98
N GLU A 71 0.91 17.03 -14.07
CA GLU A 71 1.62 16.56 -15.25
C GLU A 71 3.10 16.24 -14.95
N ALA A 72 3.80 17.15 -14.25
CA ALA A 72 5.18 16.92 -13.82
C ALA A 72 5.29 15.66 -12.94
N ALA A 73 4.38 15.51 -11.98
CA ALA A 73 4.33 14.35 -11.09
C ALA A 73 4.05 13.05 -11.84
N GLN A 74 3.09 13.03 -12.77
CA GLN A 74 2.82 11.86 -13.62
C GLN A 74 4.05 11.44 -14.41
N LYS A 75 4.78 12.41 -14.98
CA LYS A 75 6.02 12.14 -15.69
C LYS A 75 7.08 11.51 -14.78
N HIS A 76 7.41 12.16 -13.66
CA HIS A 76 8.46 11.68 -12.76
C HIS A 76 8.13 10.33 -12.13
N PHE A 77 6.87 10.12 -11.75
CA PHE A 77 6.40 8.85 -11.22
C PHE A 77 6.47 7.72 -12.25
N SER A 78 6.06 8.00 -13.50
CA SER A 78 6.15 7.05 -14.61
C SER A 78 7.62 6.68 -14.90
N ASP A 79 8.51 7.67 -14.99
CA ASP A 79 9.94 7.45 -15.20
C ASP A 79 10.54 6.56 -14.08
N ALA A 80 10.18 6.83 -12.82
CA ALA A 80 10.62 6.02 -11.68
C ALA A 80 10.04 4.59 -11.67
N LEU A 81 8.80 4.40 -12.10
CA LEU A 81 8.21 3.06 -12.30
C LEU A 81 8.89 2.30 -13.44
N GLN A 82 9.27 2.98 -14.53
CA GLN A 82 10.00 2.34 -15.64
C GLN A 82 11.38 1.86 -15.20
N ALA A 83 12.09 2.60 -14.33
CA ALA A 83 13.34 2.14 -13.72
C ALA A 83 13.16 0.84 -12.91
N HIS A 84 11.95 0.58 -12.42
CA HIS A 84 11.58 -0.60 -11.66
C HIS A 84 11.06 -1.77 -12.51
N LYS A 85 10.83 -1.56 -13.82
CA LYS A 85 10.16 -2.51 -14.73
C LYS A 85 10.74 -3.93 -14.65
N GLY A 86 12.08 -4.05 -14.67
CA GLY A 86 12.79 -5.32 -14.59
C GLY A 86 12.58 -6.05 -13.25
N ARG A 87 12.68 -5.32 -12.13
CA ARG A 87 12.45 -5.87 -10.78
C ARG A 87 11.01 -6.31 -10.56
N LEU A 88 10.06 -5.62 -11.20
CA LEU A 88 8.63 -5.92 -11.13
C LEU A 88 8.24 -7.12 -12.02
N GLY A 89 9.04 -7.44 -13.04
CA GLY A 89 8.71 -8.46 -14.03
C GLY A 89 7.61 -8.01 -15.00
N VAL A 90 7.53 -6.71 -15.29
CA VAL A 90 6.52 -6.15 -16.22
C VAL A 90 6.81 -6.64 -17.63
N GLN A 91 5.84 -7.36 -18.17
CA GLN A 91 5.94 -8.01 -19.49
C GLN A 91 4.83 -7.57 -20.43
N ALA A 92 3.71 -7.05 -19.91
CA ALA A 92 2.67 -6.47 -20.74
C ALA A 92 3.04 -5.02 -21.12
N PRO A 93 2.70 -4.58 -22.34
CA PRO A 93 2.84 -3.18 -22.71
C PRO A 93 1.91 -2.31 -21.85
N ALA A 94 2.27 -1.05 -21.67
CA ALA A 94 1.36 -0.07 -21.08
C ALA A 94 0.12 0.08 -21.99
N PRO A 95 -1.10 0.21 -21.43
CA PRO A 95 -2.30 0.43 -22.22
C PRO A 95 -2.21 1.73 -23.04
N THR A 96 -2.82 1.71 -24.23
CA THR A 96 -3.02 2.92 -25.04
C THR A 96 -4.18 3.76 -24.48
N PRO A 97 -4.31 5.05 -24.85
CA PRO A 97 -5.44 5.87 -24.44
C PRO A 97 -6.81 5.25 -24.78
N ALA A 98 -6.96 4.67 -25.97
CA ALA A 98 -8.21 3.99 -26.36
C ALA A 98 -8.51 2.75 -25.49
N GLN A 99 -7.47 2.02 -25.06
CA GLN A 99 -7.64 0.93 -24.10
C GLN A 99 -8.00 1.46 -22.72
N MET A 100 -7.46 2.61 -22.30
CA MET A 100 -7.82 3.23 -21.02
C MET A 100 -9.29 3.62 -20.97
N ASP A 101 -9.86 4.11 -22.07
CA ASP A 101 -11.30 4.39 -22.17
C ASP A 101 -12.14 3.11 -22.05
N GLU A 102 -11.72 2.01 -22.70
CA GLU A 102 -12.34 0.68 -22.56
C GLU A 102 -12.24 0.15 -21.12
N PHE A 103 -11.21 0.54 -20.37
CA PHE A 103 -10.98 0.11 -18.99
C PHE A 103 -11.64 1.01 -17.93
N SER A 104 -12.37 2.05 -18.33
CA SER A 104 -12.96 3.04 -17.40
C SER A 104 -13.80 2.40 -16.28
N ASP A 105 -14.65 1.42 -16.59
CA ASP A 105 -15.48 0.73 -15.60
C ASP A 105 -14.65 -0.06 -14.58
N VAL A 106 -13.63 -0.80 -15.02
CA VAL A 106 -12.75 -1.57 -14.11
C VAL A 106 -11.86 -0.65 -13.28
N LEU A 107 -11.44 0.50 -13.82
CA LEU A 107 -10.71 1.53 -13.08
C LEU A 107 -11.57 2.15 -11.98
N ALA A 108 -12.83 2.48 -12.29
CA ALA A 108 -13.77 3.01 -11.30
C ALA A 108 -14.10 1.98 -10.20
N LEU A 109 -14.34 0.72 -10.58
CA LEU A 109 -14.57 -0.35 -9.62
C LEU A 109 -13.34 -0.63 -8.76
N HIS A 110 -12.16 -0.67 -9.37
CA HIS A 110 -10.89 -0.78 -8.65
C HIS A 110 -10.78 0.32 -7.60
N ARG A 111 -11.03 1.58 -7.98
CA ARG A 111 -10.99 2.72 -7.07
C ARG A 111 -11.91 2.51 -5.86
N ALA A 112 -13.16 2.14 -6.09
CA ALA A 112 -14.12 1.91 -5.00
C ALA A 112 -13.67 0.79 -4.04
N VAL A 113 -13.16 -0.33 -4.57
CA VAL A 113 -12.64 -1.44 -3.77
C VAL A 113 -11.37 -1.03 -3.02
N ALA A 114 -10.44 -0.34 -3.68
CA ALA A 114 -9.19 0.10 -3.11
C ALA A 114 -9.38 1.16 -2.00
N ASP A 115 -10.32 2.09 -2.18
CA ASP A 115 -10.71 3.04 -1.13
C ASP A 115 -11.30 2.31 0.09
N ALA A 116 -12.13 1.28 -0.14
CA ALA A 116 -12.65 0.44 0.94
C ALA A 116 -11.53 -0.34 1.66
N VAL A 117 -10.53 -0.86 0.94
CA VAL A 117 -9.34 -1.47 1.55
C VAL A 117 -8.57 -0.43 2.37
N PHE A 118 -8.29 0.74 1.80
CA PHE A 118 -7.56 1.80 2.49
C PHE A 118 -8.28 2.22 3.78
N ILE A 119 -9.60 2.42 3.76
CA ILE A 119 -10.36 2.83 4.94
C ILE A 119 -10.50 1.69 5.97
N HIS A 120 -10.84 0.48 5.54
CA HIS A 120 -11.28 -0.58 6.45
C HIS A 120 -10.20 -1.61 6.80
N HIS A 121 -9.11 -1.69 6.03
CA HIS A 121 -8.03 -2.66 6.26
C HIS A 121 -6.82 -2.00 6.92
N THR A 122 -6.41 -0.83 6.43
CA THR A 122 -5.20 -0.15 6.94
C THR A 122 -5.50 0.68 8.18
N GLN A 123 -6.65 1.39 8.23
CA GLN A 123 -7.01 2.22 9.37
C GLN A 123 -7.63 1.40 10.50
N SER A 124 -7.12 1.61 11.72
CA SER A 124 -7.48 0.75 12.85
C SER A 124 -8.88 0.98 13.42
N SER A 125 -9.41 2.20 13.30
CA SER A 125 -10.69 2.64 13.87
C SER A 125 -11.91 2.24 13.04
N MET A 126 -11.75 1.96 11.75
CA MET A 126 -12.86 1.68 10.82
C MET A 126 -12.87 0.24 10.32
N ARG A 127 -12.27 -0.70 11.06
CA ARG A 127 -12.16 -2.09 10.63
C ARG A 127 -13.51 -2.78 10.51
N LEU A 128 -13.67 -3.55 9.44
CA LEU A 128 -14.80 -4.46 9.30
C LEU A 128 -14.55 -5.74 10.11
N PRO A 129 -15.33 -6.04 11.17
CA PRO A 129 -15.08 -7.20 12.03
C PRO A 129 -15.12 -8.53 11.28
N THR A 130 -16.00 -8.65 10.29
CA THR A 130 -16.17 -9.84 9.46
C THR A 130 -14.96 -10.16 8.58
N LYS A 131 -14.12 -9.17 8.24
CA LYS A 131 -12.89 -9.36 7.46
C LYS A 131 -11.72 -9.88 8.29
N GLN A 132 -11.81 -9.82 9.63
CA GLN A 132 -10.77 -10.33 10.55
C GLN A 132 -9.35 -9.84 10.20
N ARG A 133 -9.21 -8.60 9.71
CA ARG A 133 -7.92 -7.99 9.33
C ARG A 133 -7.20 -8.70 8.18
N ARG A 134 -7.89 -9.52 7.40
CA ARG A 134 -7.36 -10.20 6.22
C ARG A 134 -7.60 -9.36 4.97
N LEU A 135 -6.63 -9.31 4.07
CA LEU A 135 -6.78 -8.70 2.75
C LEU A 135 -7.59 -9.64 1.85
N ASP A 136 -8.89 -9.72 2.10
CA ASP A 136 -9.83 -10.56 1.35
C ASP A 136 -10.82 -9.66 0.60
N TRP A 137 -10.38 -9.14 -0.54
CA TRP A 137 -11.12 -8.18 -1.36
C TRP A 137 -11.03 -8.58 -2.83
N SER A 138 -12.08 -8.31 -3.60
CA SER A 138 -12.12 -8.68 -5.01
C SER A 138 -12.97 -7.69 -5.79
N LEU A 139 -12.54 -7.45 -7.03
CA LEU A 139 -13.32 -6.75 -8.06
C LEU A 139 -14.31 -7.72 -8.75
N GLY A 140 -14.17 -9.03 -8.54
CA GLY A 140 -14.87 -10.05 -9.30
C GLY A 140 -14.15 -10.37 -10.62
N SER A 141 -14.22 -11.63 -11.04
CA SER A 141 -13.51 -12.12 -12.24
C SER A 141 -14.04 -11.51 -13.54
N GLU A 142 -15.34 -11.23 -13.60
CA GLU A 142 -15.99 -10.66 -14.79
C GLU A 142 -15.49 -9.23 -15.06
N SER A 143 -15.36 -8.42 -14.01
CA SER A 143 -14.95 -7.02 -14.13
C SER A 143 -13.52 -6.83 -14.63
N VAL A 144 -12.64 -7.82 -14.44
CA VAL A 144 -11.24 -7.75 -14.89
C VAL A 144 -10.99 -8.45 -16.23
N GLN A 145 -12.02 -9.07 -16.83
CA GLN A 145 -11.88 -9.89 -18.02
C GLN A 145 -11.37 -9.09 -19.23
N ALA A 146 -11.96 -7.94 -19.52
CA ALA A 146 -11.54 -7.09 -20.63
C ALA A 146 -10.07 -6.67 -20.50
N LEU A 147 -9.67 -6.24 -19.29
CA LEU A 147 -8.28 -5.88 -19.00
C LEU A 147 -7.33 -7.06 -19.23
N ARG A 148 -7.69 -8.26 -18.76
CA ARG A 148 -6.92 -9.49 -18.98
C ARG A 148 -6.78 -9.82 -20.46
N GLU A 149 -7.88 -9.81 -21.21
CA GLU A 149 -7.90 -10.22 -22.62
C GLU A 149 -7.14 -9.24 -23.51
N ARG A 150 -7.28 -7.94 -23.27
CA ARG A 150 -6.62 -6.89 -24.06
C ARG A 150 -5.13 -6.75 -23.78
N THR A 151 -4.70 -6.99 -22.55
CA THR A 151 -3.27 -6.86 -22.16
C THR A 151 -2.54 -8.20 -22.17
N GLY A 152 -3.27 -9.31 -22.08
CA GLY A 152 -2.73 -10.63 -21.79
C GLY A 152 -2.17 -10.75 -20.37
N ALA A 153 -2.23 -9.75 -19.52
CA ALA A 153 -1.58 -9.84 -18.21
C ALA A 153 -2.30 -10.83 -17.28
N ASP A 154 -1.54 -11.44 -16.39
CA ASP A 154 -2.06 -12.26 -15.29
C ASP A 154 -2.35 -11.41 -14.06
N TYR A 155 -1.64 -10.28 -13.89
CA TYR A 155 -1.87 -9.31 -12.83
C TYR A 155 -1.82 -7.88 -13.36
N ALA A 156 -2.56 -7.00 -12.71
CA ALA A 156 -2.47 -5.56 -12.90
C ALA A 156 -2.00 -4.85 -11.63
N LEU A 157 -1.06 -3.93 -11.79
CA LEU A 157 -0.66 -2.98 -10.75
C LEU A 157 -1.41 -1.66 -10.96
N PHE A 158 -2.16 -1.26 -9.95
CA PHE A 158 -2.86 0.02 -9.88
C PHE A 158 -2.18 0.90 -8.82
N THR A 159 -2.13 2.20 -9.09
CA THR A 159 -1.61 3.21 -8.16
C THR A 159 -2.53 4.41 -8.11
N TRP A 160 -2.75 4.93 -6.91
CA TRP A 160 -3.50 6.15 -6.67
C TRP A 160 -2.73 7.05 -5.72
N ILE A 161 -2.67 8.35 -6.03
CA ILE A 161 -1.95 9.33 -5.23
C ILE A 161 -2.68 10.67 -5.24
N ARG A 162 -2.77 11.30 -4.08
CA ARG A 162 -3.10 12.71 -3.92
C ARG A 162 -1.99 13.36 -3.11
N ASP A 163 -1.49 14.48 -3.58
CA ASP A 163 -0.41 15.19 -2.92
C ASP A 163 -0.68 16.69 -2.91
N SER A 164 -0.24 17.37 -1.88
CA SER A 164 -0.63 18.76 -1.62
C SER A 164 0.50 19.57 -1.02
N TYR A 165 0.59 20.83 -1.41
CA TYR A 165 1.68 21.72 -1.00
C TYR A 165 1.16 23.07 -0.57
N ALA A 166 1.79 23.63 0.46
CA ALA A 166 1.47 24.97 0.93
C ALA A 166 1.76 26.02 -0.15
N SER A 167 0.77 26.87 -0.42
CA SER A 167 0.95 28.08 -1.19
C SER A 167 1.89 29.07 -0.47
N PRO A 168 2.42 30.11 -1.17
CA PRO A 168 3.25 31.14 -0.54
C PRO A 168 2.58 31.79 0.69
N GLU A 169 1.30 32.14 0.58
CA GLU A 169 0.54 32.74 1.68
C GLU A 169 0.27 31.75 2.83
N ARG A 170 0.08 30.45 2.54
CA ARG A 170 0.01 29.43 3.59
C ARG A 170 1.34 29.30 4.32
N LYS A 171 2.47 29.30 3.61
CA LYS A 171 3.82 29.27 4.23
C LYS A 171 4.04 30.49 5.13
N ALA A 172 3.66 31.69 4.69
CA ALA A 172 3.73 32.89 5.53
C ALA A 172 2.85 32.76 6.79
N THR A 173 1.64 32.20 6.64
CA THR A 173 0.73 31.93 7.77
C THR A 173 1.32 30.91 8.74
N MET A 174 1.95 29.84 8.24
CA MET A 174 2.63 28.84 9.08
C MET A 174 3.72 29.49 9.94
N VAL A 175 4.52 30.39 9.36
CA VAL A 175 5.55 31.15 10.11
C VAL A 175 4.90 32.03 11.17
N ALA A 176 3.84 32.78 10.84
CA ALA A 176 3.12 33.60 11.80
C ALA A 176 2.53 32.78 12.96
N MET A 177 1.91 31.64 12.67
CA MET A 177 1.36 30.74 13.70
C MET A 177 2.47 30.16 14.58
N ALA A 178 3.64 29.82 14.01
CA ALA A 178 4.78 29.34 14.77
C ALA A 178 5.28 30.38 15.79
N LEU A 179 5.32 31.67 15.42
CA LEU A 179 5.65 32.76 16.35
C LEU A 179 4.64 32.91 17.49
N LEU A 180 3.39 32.48 17.27
CA LEU A 180 2.33 32.46 18.27
C LEU A 180 2.27 31.15 19.07
N GLY A 181 3.24 30.25 18.90
CA GLY A 181 3.31 28.96 19.61
C GLY A 181 2.36 27.89 19.07
N SER A 182 1.81 28.07 17.87
CA SER A 182 0.94 27.10 17.18
C SER A 182 1.65 26.52 15.96
N PHE A 183 1.15 25.39 15.44
CA PHE A 183 1.64 24.82 14.19
C PHE A 183 0.49 24.68 13.18
N MET A 184 0.85 24.65 11.90
CA MET A 184 -0.06 24.40 10.79
C MET A 184 0.62 23.45 9.81
N LEU A 185 -0.12 22.45 9.34
CA LEU A 185 0.42 21.46 8.40
C LEU A 185 0.60 22.09 7.01
N GLY A 186 1.76 21.83 6.40
CA GLY A 186 2.12 22.38 5.09
C GLY A 186 1.40 21.70 3.93
N GLY A 187 1.28 20.38 3.99
CA GLY A 187 0.65 19.55 2.98
C GLY A 187 0.80 18.08 3.33
N GLU A 188 0.05 17.24 2.65
CA GLU A 188 0.04 15.79 2.87
C GLU A 188 0.07 15.07 1.53
N GLN A 189 0.83 13.97 1.50
CA GLN A 189 0.85 12.99 0.44
C GLN A 189 0.17 11.72 0.96
N VAL A 190 -0.90 11.31 0.28
CA VAL A 190 -1.64 10.08 0.55
C VAL A 190 -1.72 9.26 -0.74
N GLY A 191 -1.51 7.96 -0.64
CA GLY A 191 -1.62 7.09 -1.79
C GLY A 191 -1.68 5.61 -1.43
N TYR A 192 -1.89 4.79 -2.44
CA TYR A 192 -1.78 3.35 -2.33
C TYR A 192 -1.36 2.71 -3.66
N ALA A 193 -0.82 1.50 -3.54
CA ALA A 193 -0.55 0.59 -4.65
C ALA A 193 -1.24 -0.74 -4.37
N SER A 194 -1.79 -1.36 -5.41
CA SER A 194 -2.47 -2.66 -5.27
C SER A 194 -2.23 -3.55 -6.48
N LEU A 195 -2.06 -4.84 -6.21
CA LEU A 195 -1.88 -5.88 -7.20
C LEU A 195 -3.15 -6.72 -7.26
N VAL A 196 -3.75 -6.79 -8.45
CA VAL A 196 -4.97 -7.57 -8.71
C VAL A 196 -4.64 -8.75 -9.59
N ASP A 197 -5.09 -9.95 -9.18
CA ASP A 197 -5.08 -11.16 -10.02
C ASP A 197 -6.19 -11.02 -11.08
N LEU A 198 -5.81 -10.99 -12.35
CA LEU A 198 -6.74 -10.74 -13.46
C LEU A 198 -7.53 -11.98 -13.89
N LYS A 199 -7.29 -13.14 -13.29
CA LYS A 199 -8.13 -14.34 -13.48
C LYS A 199 -9.31 -14.34 -12.52
N THR A 200 -9.11 -13.83 -11.30
CA THR A 200 -10.09 -13.92 -10.21
C THR A 200 -10.67 -12.57 -9.78
N GLY A 201 -10.03 -11.46 -10.15
CA GLY A 201 -10.35 -10.12 -9.65
C GLY A 201 -9.87 -9.86 -8.22
N ARG A 202 -9.18 -10.81 -7.58
CA ARG A 202 -8.78 -10.71 -6.18
C ARG A 202 -7.64 -9.70 -6.01
N VAL A 203 -7.76 -8.82 -5.02
CA VAL A 203 -6.67 -7.96 -4.55
C VAL A 203 -5.71 -8.84 -3.76
N VAL A 204 -4.57 -9.20 -4.36
CA VAL A 204 -3.61 -10.15 -3.77
C VAL A 204 -2.51 -9.46 -2.97
N TRP A 205 -2.26 -8.19 -3.26
CA TRP A 205 -1.35 -7.36 -2.48
C TRP A 205 -1.83 -5.91 -2.44
N PHE A 206 -1.61 -5.24 -1.30
CA PHE A 206 -1.96 -3.84 -1.10
C PHE A 206 -0.94 -3.17 -0.19
N ASN A 207 -0.53 -1.96 -0.53
CA ASN A 207 0.33 -1.13 0.31
C ASN A 207 -0.09 0.34 0.23
N GLU A 208 -0.09 1.00 1.37
CA GLU A 208 -0.47 2.39 1.53
C GLU A 208 0.72 3.33 1.78
N LEU A 209 0.48 4.61 1.56
CA LEU A 209 1.38 5.71 1.85
C LEU A 209 0.58 6.85 2.46
N SER A 210 1.03 7.37 3.60
CA SER A 210 0.59 8.65 4.16
C SER A 210 1.80 9.30 4.83
N ARG A 211 2.14 10.51 4.41
CA ARG A 211 3.26 11.28 4.95
C ARG A 211 3.07 12.78 4.69
N MET A 212 3.77 13.58 5.49
CA MET A 212 3.70 15.05 5.44
C MET A 212 4.84 15.69 4.63
N SER A 213 5.60 14.88 3.89
CA SER A 213 6.82 15.30 3.20
C SER A 213 7.03 14.50 1.92
N GLY A 214 7.81 15.07 1.01
CA GLY A 214 7.99 14.58 -0.35
C GLY A 214 7.57 15.66 -1.34
N ASP A 215 7.96 15.52 -2.60
CA ASP A 215 7.52 16.40 -3.67
C ASP A 215 7.51 15.66 -5.00
N LEU A 216 6.34 15.22 -5.47
CA LEU A 216 6.22 14.45 -6.71
C LEU A 216 6.57 15.28 -7.95
N ARG A 217 6.60 16.60 -7.82
CA ARG A 217 7.04 17.51 -8.89
C ARG A 217 8.54 17.39 -9.14
N GLU A 218 9.27 16.77 -8.22
CA GLU A 218 10.71 16.58 -8.29
C GLU A 218 11.07 15.10 -8.57
N PRO A 219 12.10 14.82 -9.39
CA PRO A 219 12.43 13.44 -9.79
C PRO A 219 12.80 12.51 -8.64
N GLN A 220 13.66 12.97 -7.71
CA GLN A 220 14.14 12.13 -6.62
C GLN A 220 13.02 11.77 -5.62
N PRO A 221 12.25 12.73 -5.07
CA PRO A 221 11.15 12.38 -4.17
C PRO A 221 10.04 11.55 -4.86
N ALA A 222 9.85 11.68 -6.18
CA ALA A 222 8.98 10.78 -6.93
C ALA A 222 9.51 9.33 -6.94
N ALA A 223 10.82 9.12 -7.13
CA ALA A 223 11.42 7.80 -7.00
C ALA A 223 11.27 7.20 -5.60
N GLU A 224 11.47 8.01 -4.55
CA GLU A 224 11.25 7.59 -3.16
C GLU A 224 9.78 7.20 -2.91
N THR A 225 8.83 7.90 -3.53
CA THR A 225 7.41 7.56 -3.48
C THR A 225 7.15 6.19 -4.12
N VAL A 226 7.71 5.94 -5.31
CA VAL A 226 7.59 4.65 -5.99
C VAL A 226 8.17 3.52 -5.13
N GLU A 227 9.34 3.71 -4.53
CA GLU A 227 9.95 2.73 -3.63
C GLU A 227 9.09 2.45 -2.40
N ALA A 228 8.56 3.50 -1.77
CA ALA A 228 7.68 3.38 -0.61
C ALA A 228 6.39 2.63 -0.96
N LEU A 229 5.76 2.96 -2.09
CA LEU A 229 4.54 2.29 -2.56
C LEU A 229 4.81 0.84 -2.95
N LEU A 230 5.97 0.51 -3.53
CA LEU A 230 6.34 -0.86 -3.91
C LEU A 230 7.00 -1.66 -2.78
N LYS A 231 7.00 -1.15 -1.54
CA LYS A 231 7.57 -1.85 -0.39
C LYS A 231 6.76 -3.11 -0.09
N GLY A 232 7.45 -4.25 -0.02
CA GLY A 232 6.82 -5.55 0.18
C GLY A 232 6.11 -6.10 -1.06
N PHE A 233 6.32 -5.48 -2.23
CA PHE A 233 5.75 -5.98 -3.48
C PHE A 233 6.13 -7.46 -3.70
N PRO A 234 5.18 -8.32 -4.08
CA PRO A 234 5.42 -9.76 -4.21
C PRO A 234 6.54 -10.05 -5.20
N LYS A 235 7.43 -10.99 -4.87
CA LYS A 235 8.49 -11.44 -5.79
C LYS A 235 7.93 -12.46 -6.77
N GLN A 236 8.60 -12.62 -7.91
CA GLN A 236 8.43 -13.80 -8.75
C GLN A 236 9.17 -14.99 -8.11
N GLN A 237 8.60 -16.19 -8.25
CA GLN A 237 9.23 -17.46 -7.88
C GLN A 237 10.49 -17.74 -8.68
#